data_AF-A0A7S4E1M4-F1
#
_entry.id   AF-A0A7S4E1M4-F1
#
_cell.length_a   1.000
_cell.length_b   1.000
_cell.length_c   1.000
_cell.angle_alpha   90.00
_cell.angle_beta   90.00
_cell.angle_gamma   90.00
#
_symmetry.space_group_name_H-M   'P 1'
#
loop_
_entity.id
_entity.type
_entity.pdbx_description
1 polymer ?
#
loop_
_entity_poly.entity_id
_entity_poly.type
_entity_poly.pdbx_seq_one_letter_code
_entity_poly.pdbx_strand_id
1 'polypeptide(L)'
;PGSLPTSPTPKPAPFGRARRGYRKLTKPHKKRKSKAIDMQALIVRAVLLTHRERQKHEGLTPQTPDIDFNDVPVRQLRQHLRGMIVTAGFDFSEELDSLIESILHEEQKDRTTVNALELKTIQGLPKIALWRGDITTLKIGAIVNAANNQMLGCFQPSHICIDNIIHSKAGPRLRKECRALMDGKELPTGEARITKAYLLPADHVVHTVGPVFQGKLELDLLAKCYTNSLDACVSQGVRSIAFCCISTGLFRYPKKEACITAVKTIVAWLTRNPDKVDWHARFLYFFVLFLCPTTRTNSEA
;
A
#
# COMPACT_ATOMS: atom_id res chain seq x y z
N PRO A 1 11.19 -32.08 -62.08
CA PRO A 1 11.05 -32.31 -60.62
C PRO A 1 10.71 -31.02 -59.87
N GLY A 2 9.50 -30.94 -59.32
CA GLY A 2 9.15 -29.99 -58.25
C GLY A 2 8.51 -28.67 -58.67
N SER A 3 7.26 -28.72 -59.14
CA SER A 3 6.32 -27.60 -59.22
C SER A 3 5.96 -27.06 -57.83
N LEU A 4 6.14 -25.75 -57.60
CA LEU A 4 5.64 -25.03 -56.43
C LEU A 4 4.17 -24.61 -56.63
N PRO A 5 3.26 -24.84 -55.67
CA PRO A 5 1.86 -24.46 -55.81
C PRO A 5 1.62 -22.99 -55.47
N THR A 6 0.98 -22.29 -56.39
CA THR A 6 0.43 -20.93 -56.24
C THR A 6 -0.80 -20.94 -55.34
N SER A 7 -0.78 -20.15 -54.27
CA SER A 7 -1.92 -19.93 -53.37
C SER A 7 -3.03 -19.09 -54.04
N PRO A 8 -4.31 -19.47 -53.95
CA PRO A 8 -5.40 -18.71 -54.54
C PRO A 8 -5.82 -17.52 -53.67
N THR A 9 -5.92 -16.35 -54.29
CA THR A 9 -6.57 -15.15 -53.76
C THR A 9 -8.07 -15.40 -53.50
N PRO A 10 -8.65 -14.97 -52.36
CA PRO A 10 -10.08 -15.14 -52.12
C PRO A 10 -10.91 -14.12 -52.93
N LYS A 11 -11.92 -14.63 -53.65
CA LYS A 11 -12.94 -13.85 -54.36
C LYS A 11 -13.84 -13.08 -53.37
N PRO A 12 -14.33 -11.87 -53.72
CA PRO A 12 -15.32 -11.17 -52.91
C PRO A 12 -16.70 -11.86 -53.04
N ALA A 13 -17.36 -12.09 -51.90
CA ALA A 13 -18.72 -12.59 -51.86
C ALA A 13 -19.74 -11.46 -52.13
N PRO A 14 -20.91 -11.78 -52.73
CA PRO A 14 -21.84 -10.78 -53.24
C PRO A 14 -22.73 -10.16 -52.16
N PHE A 15 -23.05 -8.89 -52.33
CA PHE A 15 -24.11 -8.18 -51.61
C PHE A 15 -25.48 -8.78 -51.98
N GLY A 16 -26.20 -9.33 -51.01
CA GLY A 16 -27.52 -9.95 -51.19
C GLY A 16 -28.43 -9.82 -49.97
N ARG A 17 -29.55 -9.13 -50.18
CA ARG A 17 -30.62 -8.67 -49.29
C ARG A 17 -31.11 -9.61 -48.16
N ALA A 18 -31.34 -8.96 -47.02
CA ALA A 18 -32.39 -9.13 -46.00
C ALA A 18 -33.36 -10.33 -46.09
N ARG A 19 -33.40 -11.13 -45.01
CA ARG A 19 -34.63 -11.77 -44.51
C ARG A 19 -34.73 -11.69 -42.98
N ARG A 20 -35.93 -11.31 -42.53
CA ARG A 20 -36.44 -11.21 -41.15
C ARG A 20 -36.36 -12.56 -40.43
N GLY A 21 -36.09 -12.54 -39.11
CA GLY A 21 -36.41 -13.67 -38.24
C GLY A 21 -35.84 -13.57 -36.82
N TYR A 22 -36.73 -13.44 -35.83
CA TYR A 22 -36.54 -13.70 -34.39
C TYR A 22 -35.68 -12.74 -33.55
N ARG A 23 -36.34 -11.66 -33.13
CA ARG A 23 -36.01 -10.89 -31.92
C ARG A 23 -36.41 -11.73 -30.70
N LYS A 24 -35.51 -12.58 -30.17
CA LYS A 24 -35.63 -13.00 -28.77
C LYS A 24 -35.28 -11.79 -27.91
N LEU A 25 -36.30 -11.16 -27.35
CA LEU A 25 -36.19 -10.20 -26.26
C LEU A 25 -35.42 -10.89 -25.12
N THR A 26 -34.11 -10.67 -25.05
CA THR A 26 -33.35 -10.93 -23.83
C THR A 26 -33.91 -9.95 -22.80
N LYS A 27 -34.67 -10.48 -21.84
CA LYS A 27 -35.12 -9.70 -20.68
C LYS A 27 -33.88 -9.04 -20.08
N PRO A 28 -33.91 -7.74 -19.73
CA PRO A 28 -32.78 -7.11 -19.07
C PRO A 28 -32.46 -7.94 -17.83
N HIS A 29 -31.22 -8.44 -17.74
CA HIS A 29 -30.72 -9.01 -16.51
C HIS A 29 -30.88 -7.92 -15.45
N LYS A 30 -31.88 -8.07 -14.58
CA LYS A 30 -32.00 -7.25 -13.38
C LYS A 30 -30.68 -7.44 -12.65
N LYS A 31 -29.82 -6.42 -12.65
CA LYS A 31 -28.69 -6.34 -11.74
C LYS A 31 -29.28 -6.62 -10.35
N ARG A 32 -28.96 -7.79 -9.77
CA ARG A 32 -29.23 -8.04 -8.36
C ARG A 32 -28.60 -6.86 -7.62
N LYS A 33 -29.41 -5.97 -7.04
CA LYS A 33 -28.90 -4.96 -6.11
C LYS A 33 -28.18 -5.78 -5.02
N SER A 34 -26.85 -5.70 -4.96
CA SER A 34 -26.12 -6.32 -3.86
C SER A 34 -26.72 -5.75 -2.58
N LYS A 35 -27.18 -6.62 -1.68
CA LYS A 35 -27.66 -6.18 -0.37
C LYS A 35 -26.54 -5.30 0.24
N ALA A 36 -26.87 -4.10 0.70
CA ALA A 36 -25.88 -3.24 1.34
C ALA A 36 -25.21 -4.05 2.46
N ILE A 37 -23.88 -4.06 2.47
CA ILE A 37 -23.12 -4.75 3.51
C ILE A 37 -23.36 -3.99 4.81
N ASP A 38 -23.79 -4.70 5.84
CA ASP A 38 -23.93 -4.13 7.18
C ASP A 38 -22.53 -4.02 7.81
N MET A 39 -21.95 -2.82 7.69
CA MET A 39 -20.61 -2.51 8.21
C MET A 39 -20.54 -2.69 9.73
N GLN A 40 -21.60 -2.35 10.46
CA GLN A 40 -21.63 -2.50 11.91
C GLN A 40 -21.57 -3.97 12.28
N ALA A 41 -22.40 -4.81 11.66
CA ALA A 41 -22.39 -6.26 11.90
C ALA A 41 -21.04 -6.90 11.58
N LEU A 42 -20.36 -6.49 10.49
CA LEU A 42 -19.03 -6.98 10.15
C LEU A 42 -17.99 -6.62 11.23
N ILE A 43 -17.97 -5.35 11.66
CA ILE A 43 -17.01 -4.88 12.67
C ILE A 43 -17.28 -5.56 14.01
N VAL A 44 -18.54 -5.68 14.44
CA VAL A 44 -18.90 -6.37 15.70
C VAL A 44 -18.43 -7.82 15.66
N ARG A 45 -18.66 -8.55 14.55
CA ARG A 45 -18.16 -9.92 14.41
C ARG A 45 -16.63 -9.99 14.53
N ALA A 46 -15.92 -9.06 13.89
CA ALA A 46 -14.46 -8.98 13.98
C ALA A 46 -13.99 -8.66 15.41
N VAL A 47 -14.65 -7.74 16.13
CA VAL A 47 -14.34 -7.40 17.53
C VAL A 47 -14.49 -8.63 18.43
N LEU A 48 -15.63 -9.33 18.33
CA LEU A 48 -15.90 -10.52 19.14
C LEU A 48 -14.90 -11.65 18.86
N LEU A 49 -14.56 -11.89 17.59
CA LEU A 49 -13.57 -12.90 17.22
C LEU A 49 -12.16 -12.50 17.71
N THR A 50 -11.79 -11.22 17.58
CA THR A 50 -10.50 -10.72 18.09
C THR A 50 -10.41 -10.91 19.61
N HIS A 51 -11.48 -10.63 20.35
CA HIS A 51 -11.53 -10.82 21.80
C HIS A 51 -11.32 -12.29 22.18
N ARG A 52 -12.07 -13.19 21.52
CA ARG A 52 -11.97 -14.63 21.71
C ARG A 52 -10.57 -15.16 21.42
N GLU A 53 -9.92 -14.72 20.35
CA GLU A 53 -8.58 -15.18 20.00
C GLU A 53 -7.51 -14.67 20.97
N ARG A 54 -7.64 -13.44 21.49
CA ARG A 54 -6.75 -12.91 22.54
C ARG A 54 -6.86 -13.72 23.84
N GLN A 55 -8.08 -14.00 24.29
CA GLN A 55 -8.30 -14.85 25.47
C GLN A 55 -7.67 -16.24 25.31
N LYS A 56 -7.84 -16.87 24.13
CA LYS A 56 -7.19 -18.16 23.84
C LYS A 56 -5.68 -18.07 23.87
N HIS A 57 -5.10 -17.02 23.30
CA HIS A 57 -3.66 -16.80 23.32
C HIS A 57 -3.10 -16.62 24.74
N GLU A 58 -3.88 -15.99 25.62
CA GLU A 58 -3.57 -15.83 27.04
C GLU A 58 -3.88 -17.09 27.89
N GLY A 59 -4.33 -18.19 27.28
CA GLY A 59 -4.68 -19.43 27.98
C GLY A 59 -6.01 -19.38 28.73
N LEU A 60 -6.84 -18.37 28.48
CA LEU A 60 -8.14 -18.18 29.12
C LEU A 60 -9.26 -18.93 28.37
N THR A 61 -10.27 -19.35 29.11
CA THR A 61 -11.52 -19.84 28.50
C THR A 61 -12.27 -18.65 27.90
N PRO A 62 -12.60 -18.65 26.60
CA PRO A 62 -13.20 -17.48 25.98
C PRO A 62 -14.58 -17.15 26.53
N GLN A 63 -14.80 -15.88 26.84
CA GLN A 63 -16.08 -15.34 27.27
C GLN A 63 -16.52 -14.26 26.29
N THR A 64 -17.80 -14.27 25.94
CA THR A 64 -18.38 -13.18 25.13
C THR A 64 -18.65 -12.00 26.05
N PRO A 65 -18.15 -10.79 25.75
CA PRO A 65 -18.45 -9.62 26.55
C PRO A 65 -19.95 -9.29 26.49
N ASP A 66 -20.54 -8.98 27.65
CA ASP A 66 -21.93 -8.53 27.78
C ASP A 66 -22.02 -7.03 27.46
N ILE A 67 -21.98 -6.71 26.16
CA ILE A 67 -22.02 -5.34 25.63
C ILE A 67 -23.09 -5.28 24.55
N ASP A 68 -24.01 -4.33 24.67
CA ASP A 68 -24.88 -3.96 23.56
C ASP A 68 -24.12 -3.08 22.56
N PHE A 69 -23.89 -3.61 21.36
CA PHE A 69 -23.18 -2.92 20.29
C PHE A 69 -24.10 -2.09 19.40
N ASN A 70 -25.43 -2.14 19.58
CA ASN A 70 -26.38 -1.45 18.70
C ASN A 70 -26.21 0.07 18.75
N ASP A 71 -25.95 0.61 19.94
CA ASP A 71 -25.80 2.06 20.16
C ASP A 71 -24.36 2.58 19.99
N VAL A 72 -23.39 1.69 19.71
CA VAL A 72 -21.98 2.09 19.56
C VAL A 72 -21.72 2.57 18.12
N PRO A 73 -21.24 3.81 17.91
CA PRO A 73 -20.95 4.30 16.58
C PRO A 73 -19.93 3.43 15.84
N VAL A 74 -20.20 3.11 14.56
CA VAL A 74 -19.32 2.32 13.68
C VAL A 74 -17.85 2.76 13.74
N ARG A 75 -17.61 4.07 13.76
CA ARG A 75 -16.26 4.65 13.85
C ARG A 75 -15.54 4.24 15.15
N GLN A 76 -16.25 4.25 16.28
CA GLN A 76 -15.68 3.86 17.58
C GLN A 76 -15.39 2.36 17.62
N LEU A 77 -16.32 1.53 17.13
CA LEU A 77 -16.10 0.09 16.99
C LEU A 77 -14.88 -0.22 16.12
N ARG A 78 -14.74 0.47 14.99
CA ARG A 78 -13.61 0.30 14.08
C ARG A 78 -12.27 0.70 14.71
N GLN A 79 -12.26 1.79 15.48
CA GLN A 79 -11.09 2.24 16.24
C GLN A 79 -10.72 1.24 17.34
N HIS A 80 -11.70 0.71 18.06
CA HIS A 80 -11.50 -0.31 19.08
C HIS A 80 -10.89 -1.59 18.48
N LEU A 81 -11.50 -2.13 17.41
CA LEU A 81 -10.99 -3.28 16.66
C LEU A 81 -9.52 -3.06 16.24
N ARG A 82 -9.22 -1.87 15.69
CA ARG A 82 -7.85 -1.52 15.29
C ARG A 82 -6.90 -1.55 16.48
N GLY A 83 -7.29 -1.01 17.63
CA GLY A 83 -6.48 -1.04 18.84
C GLY A 83 -6.17 -2.47 19.30
N MET A 84 -7.17 -3.35 19.28
CA MET A 84 -6.99 -4.76 19.64
C MET A 84 -6.02 -5.49 18.71
N ILE A 85 -6.12 -5.25 17.40
CA ILE A 85 -5.24 -5.91 16.41
C ILE A 85 -3.81 -5.37 16.50
N VAL A 86 -3.66 -4.05 16.64
CA VAL A 86 -2.36 -3.37 16.67
C VAL A 86 -1.53 -3.78 17.89
N THR A 87 -2.18 -4.06 19.01
CA THR A 87 -1.51 -4.40 20.29
C THR A 87 -1.39 -5.89 20.56
N ALA A 88 -1.85 -6.76 19.66
CA ALA A 88 -1.95 -8.19 19.94
C ALA A 88 -0.58 -8.88 20.10
N GLY A 89 0.44 -8.47 19.36
CA GLY A 89 1.76 -9.11 19.37
C GLY A 89 1.84 -10.46 18.62
N PHE A 90 0.73 -11.19 18.48
CA PHE A 90 0.66 -12.47 17.78
C PHE A 90 -0.12 -12.39 16.45
N ASP A 91 -0.21 -13.52 15.74
CA ASP A 91 -0.97 -13.66 14.50
C ASP A 91 -2.34 -14.27 14.73
N PHE A 92 -3.36 -13.61 14.18
CA PHE A 92 -4.74 -14.06 14.24
C PHE A 92 -5.06 -15.10 13.18
N SER A 93 -6.21 -15.76 13.33
CA SER A 93 -6.71 -16.75 12.37
C SER A 93 -6.96 -16.17 10.98
N GLU A 94 -6.97 -17.03 9.96
CA GLU A 94 -7.38 -16.65 8.60
C GLU A 94 -8.85 -16.21 8.53
N GLU A 95 -9.70 -16.67 9.45
CA GLU A 95 -11.09 -16.20 9.57
C GLU A 95 -11.12 -14.72 9.95
N LEU A 96 -10.37 -14.31 10.98
CA LEU A 96 -10.32 -12.92 11.38
C LEU A 96 -9.67 -12.04 10.30
N ASP A 97 -8.62 -12.53 9.64
CA ASP A 97 -8.01 -11.81 8.51
C ASP A 97 -9.02 -11.52 7.42
N SER A 98 -9.80 -12.53 7.02
CA SER A 98 -10.83 -12.39 5.96
C SER A 98 -11.93 -11.40 6.36
N LEU A 99 -12.30 -11.35 7.64
CA LEU A 99 -13.25 -10.37 8.17
C LEU A 99 -12.69 -8.94 8.11
N ILE A 100 -11.45 -8.74 8.55
CA ILE A 100 -10.78 -7.44 8.49
C ILE A 100 -10.64 -6.99 7.04
N GLU A 101 -10.28 -7.88 6.12
CA GLU A 101 -10.20 -7.57 4.70
C GLU A 101 -11.54 -7.18 4.11
N SER A 102 -12.64 -7.84 4.52
CA SER A 102 -13.99 -7.47 4.08
C SER A 102 -14.38 -6.06 4.54
N ILE A 103 -14.05 -5.71 5.78
CA ILE A 103 -14.23 -4.34 6.32
C ILE A 103 -13.40 -3.35 5.51
N LEU A 104 -12.12 -3.66 5.26
CA LEU A 104 -11.21 -2.80 4.52
C LEU A 104 -11.63 -2.61 3.05
N HIS A 105 -12.18 -3.64 2.40
CA HIS A 105 -12.71 -3.52 1.04
C HIS A 105 -13.88 -2.54 0.98
N GLU A 106 -14.83 -2.66 1.91
CA GLU A 106 -15.98 -1.76 1.92
C GLU A 106 -15.57 -0.32 2.30
N GLU A 107 -14.58 -0.13 3.20
CA GLU A 107 -13.99 1.18 3.48
C GLU A 107 -13.26 1.82 2.28
N GLN A 108 -12.77 1.00 1.34
CA GLN A 108 -11.93 1.45 0.22
C GLN A 108 -12.69 1.56 -1.11
N LYS A 109 -13.94 1.09 -1.16
CA LYS A 109 -14.75 0.98 -2.38
C LYS A 109 -14.93 2.29 -3.14
N ASP A 110 -15.10 3.39 -2.42
CA ASP A 110 -15.29 4.73 -3.01
C ASP A 110 -14.00 5.57 -2.98
N ARG A 111 -12.87 4.96 -2.62
CA ARG A 111 -11.60 5.68 -2.50
C ARG A 111 -11.00 5.89 -3.88
N THR A 112 -10.80 7.15 -4.25
CA THR A 112 -10.12 7.49 -5.50
C THR A 112 -8.65 7.08 -5.45
N THR A 113 -8.24 6.26 -6.41
CA THR A 113 -6.84 5.90 -6.63
C THR A 113 -6.19 6.82 -7.66
N VAL A 114 -4.88 7.03 -7.54
CA VAL A 114 -4.10 7.83 -8.48
C VAL A 114 -3.12 6.92 -9.20
N ASN A 115 -3.14 6.94 -10.55
CA ASN A 115 -2.13 6.25 -11.34
C ASN A 115 -0.82 7.05 -11.30
N ALA A 116 0.19 6.50 -10.64
CA ALA A 116 1.54 7.08 -10.55
C ALA A 116 2.13 7.37 -11.93
N LEU A 117 1.83 6.50 -12.91
CA LEU A 117 2.32 6.61 -14.28
C LEU A 117 1.58 7.65 -15.11
N GLU A 118 0.72 8.48 -14.52
CA GLU A 118 0.07 9.62 -15.20
C GLU A 118 0.53 10.97 -14.65
N LEU A 119 1.29 10.98 -13.56
CA LEU A 119 1.76 12.21 -12.92
C LEU A 119 2.81 12.96 -13.75
N LYS A 120 2.75 14.29 -13.71
CA LYS A 120 3.68 15.20 -14.39
C LYS A 120 5.04 15.19 -13.71
N THR A 121 6.09 14.99 -14.49
CA THR A 121 7.49 14.97 -14.04
C THR A 121 8.06 16.36 -13.85
N ILE A 122 9.17 16.43 -13.12
CA ILE A 122 9.89 17.67 -12.87
C ILE A 122 10.72 18.01 -14.11
N GLN A 123 10.72 19.28 -14.51
CA GLN A 123 11.53 19.76 -15.63
C GLN A 123 13.02 19.45 -15.38
N GLY A 124 13.69 18.85 -16.37
CA GLY A 124 15.09 18.41 -16.25
C GLY A 124 15.29 17.07 -15.51
N LEU A 125 14.25 16.50 -14.91
CA LEU A 125 14.28 15.21 -14.22
C LEU A 125 13.14 14.30 -14.74
N PRO A 126 13.22 13.78 -15.97
CA PRO A 126 12.11 13.13 -16.67
C PRO A 126 11.64 11.82 -16.01
N LYS A 127 12.40 11.26 -15.07
CA LYS A 127 12.04 10.06 -14.33
C LYS A 127 11.43 10.34 -12.95
N ILE A 128 11.43 11.60 -12.49
CA ILE A 128 11.06 12.01 -11.12
C ILE A 128 9.82 12.91 -11.21
N ALA A 129 8.81 12.68 -10.36
CA ALA A 129 7.60 13.48 -10.30
C ALA A 129 7.21 13.75 -8.85
N LEU A 130 6.79 14.99 -8.56
CA LEU A 130 6.36 15.40 -7.24
C LEU A 130 4.84 15.31 -7.12
N TRP A 131 4.34 14.74 -6.03
CA TRP A 131 2.90 14.68 -5.79
C TRP A 131 2.59 14.69 -4.31
N ARG A 132 1.49 15.38 -4.00
CA ARG A 132 0.96 15.57 -2.66
C ARG A 132 -0.33 14.79 -2.56
N GLY A 133 -0.34 13.79 -1.69
CA GLY A 133 -1.51 12.97 -1.46
C GLY A 133 -1.21 11.83 -0.50
N ASP A 134 -2.15 10.90 -0.40
CA ASP A 134 -2.05 9.72 0.45
C ASP A 134 -1.35 8.59 -0.30
N ILE A 135 -0.12 8.25 0.08
CA ILE A 135 0.68 7.22 -0.61
C ILE A 135 -0.05 5.87 -0.73
N THR A 136 -1.01 5.58 0.17
CA THR A 136 -1.80 4.34 0.12
C THR A 136 -2.92 4.34 -0.93
N THR A 137 -3.06 5.40 -1.73
CA THR A 137 -3.97 5.46 -2.88
C THR A 137 -3.25 5.39 -4.22
N LEU A 138 -1.92 5.26 -4.22
CA LEU A 138 -1.13 5.22 -5.44
C LEU A 138 -1.16 3.82 -6.06
N LYS A 139 -1.60 3.75 -7.31
CA LYS A 139 -1.39 2.58 -8.16
C LYS A 139 0.01 2.69 -8.77
N ILE A 140 0.94 1.89 -8.26
CA ILE A 140 2.38 1.91 -8.60
C ILE A 140 3.03 0.56 -8.26
N GLY A 141 4.21 0.27 -8.80
CA GLY A 141 4.95 -0.95 -8.50
C GLY A 141 5.29 -1.13 -7.01
N ALA A 142 5.81 -0.11 -6.34
CA ALA A 142 6.07 -0.17 -4.91
C ALA A 142 5.83 1.16 -4.21
N ILE A 143 5.43 1.11 -2.94
CA ILE A 143 5.50 2.25 -2.01
C ILE A 143 6.51 1.97 -0.90
N VAL A 144 7.17 3.00 -0.39
CA VAL A 144 8.15 2.87 0.69
C VAL A 144 7.49 3.18 2.03
N ASN A 145 7.64 2.24 2.96
CA ASN A 145 7.32 2.38 4.36
C ASN A 145 8.57 2.77 5.16
N ALA A 146 8.51 3.89 5.90
CA ALA A 146 9.51 4.20 6.92
C ALA A 146 9.18 3.39 8.18
N ALA A 147 9.77 2.20 8.25
CA ALA A 147 9.53 1.20 9.28
C ALA A 147 10.39 1.42 10.53
N ASN A 148 10.00 0.77 11.62
CA ASN A 148 10.89 0.51 12.76
C ASN A 148 11.76 -0.73 12.50
N ASN A 149 12.77 -0.95 13.34
CA ASN A 149 13.72 -2.06 13.24
C ASN A 149 13.07 -3.46 13.31
N GLN A 150 11.94 -3.62 13.99
CA GLN A 150 11.23 -4.90 14.04
C GLN A 150 10.48 -5.21 12.72
N MET A 151 10.21 -4.20 11.88
CA MET A 151 9.46 -4.32 10.61
C MET A 151 8.02 -4.86 10.76
N LEU A 152 7.50 -5.00 11.98
CA LEU A 152 6.18 -5.56 12.25
C LEU A 152 5.05 -4.50 12.26
N GLY A 153 5.30 -3.32 11.69
CA GLY A 153 4.40 -2.19 11.75
C GLY A 153 4.39 -1.49 13.10
N CYS A 154 3.54 -0.47 13.22
CA CYS A 154 3.37 0.27 14.46
C CYS A 154 2.51 -0.51 15.47
N PHE A 155 2.92 -0.50 16.74
CA PHE A 155 2.23 -1.14 17.88
C PHE A 155 1.42 -0.18 18.74
N GLN A 156 1.51 1.12 18.48
CA GLN A 156 0.73 2.13 19.19
C GLN A 156 -0.59 2.41 18.46
N PRO A 157 -1.75 2.13 19.10
CA PRO A 157 -3.06 2.45 18.54
C PRO A 157 -3.16 3.93 18.16
N SER A 158 -3.75 4.20 17.00
CA SER A 158 -4.01 5.58 16.50
C SER A 158 -2.76 6.47 16.33
N HIS A 159 -1.55 5.91 16.39
CA HIS A 159 -0.33 6.66 16.17
C HIS A 159 -0.28 7.24 14.75
N ILE A 160 -0.01 8.54 14.63
CA ILE A 160 0.04 9.23 13.33
C ILE A 160 1.43 9.04 12.71
N CYS A 161 1.69 7.85 12.17
CA CYS A 161 2.91 7.54 11.44
C CYS A 161 2.62 6.78 10.15
N ILE A 162 3.52 6.88 9.17
CA ILE A 162 3.35 6.22 7.86
C ILE A 162 3.24 4.70 8.00
N ASP A 163 4.00 4.12 8.92
CA ASP A 163 4.00 2.69 9.21
C ASP A 163 2.62 2.20 9.65
N ASN A 164 1.99 2.92 10.58
CA ASN A 164 0.63 2.61 11.01
C ASN A 164 -0.39 2.79 9.87
N ILE A 165 -0.20 3.80 9.01
CA ILE A 165 -1.11 4.08 7.89
C ILE A 165 -1.04 2.99 6.83
N ILE A 166 0.17 2.60 6.42
CA ILE A 166 0.41 1.54 5.43
C ILE A 166 -0.14 0.21 5.96
N HIS A 167 0.25 -0.22 7.16
CA HIS A 167 -0.23 -1.49 7.73
C HIS A 167 -1.76 -1.51 7.90
N SER A 168 -2.36 -0.39 8.29
CA SER A 168 -3.82 -0.34 8.48
C SER A 168 -4.60 -0.38 7.17
N LYS A 169 -3.99 0.00 6.04
CA LYS A 169 -4.62 -0.03 4.71
C LYS A 169 -4.30 -1.30 3.93
N ALA A 170 -3.10 -1.86 4.11
CA ALA A 170 -2.71 -3.14 3.50
C ALA A 170 -3.46 -4.34 4.11
N GLY A 171 -3.81 -4.25 5.40
CA GLY A 171 -4.49 -5.33 6.12
C GLY A 171 -3.55 -6.21 6.94
N PRO A 172 -4.10 -7.16 7.70
CA PRO A 172 -3.36 -7.93 8.71
C PRO A 172 -2.27 -8.82 8.11
N ARG A 173 -2.48 -9.30 6.88
CA ARG A 173 -1.52 -10.17 6.19
C ARG A 173 -0.16 -9.52 5.93
N LEU A 174 -0.09 -8.18 5.79
CA LEU A 174 1.20 -7.48 5.68
C LEU A 174 2.08 -7.72 6.92
N ARG A 175 1.50 -7.65 8.12
CA ARG A 175 2.24 -7.91 9.36
C ARG A 175 2.66 -9.38 9.48
N LYS A 176 1.82 -10.31 9.03
CA LYS A 176 2.15 -11.75 8.98
C LYS A 176 3.37 -12.01 8.09
N GLU A 177 3.39 -11.46 6.88
CA GLU A 177 4.55 -11.59 5.99
C GLU A 177 5.80 -10.93 6.57
N CYS A 178 5.69 -9.72 7.15
CA CYS A 178 6.81 -9.11 7.86
C CYS A 178 7.35 -10.00 8.99
N ARG A 179 6.48 -10.60 9.81
CA ARG A 179 6.91 -11.49 10.91
C ARG A 179 7.63 -12.72 10.40
N ALA A 180 7.10 -13.36 9.35
CA ALA A 180 7.74 -14.51 8.71
C ALA A 180 9.10 -14.15 8.10
N LEU A 181 9.21 -12.98 7.46
CA LEU A 181 10.47 -12.51 6.84
C LEU A 181 11.53 -12.13 7.87
N MET A 182 11.12 -11.52 8.99
CA MET A 182 12.06 -11.10 10.02
C MET A 182 12.52 -12.27 10.88
N ASP A 183 11.67 -13.26 11.14
CA ASP A 183 12.03 -14.47 11.91
C ASP A 183 12.76 -14.12 13.22
N GLY A 184 12.23 -13.14 13.96
CA GLY A 184 12.79 -12.64 15.21
C GLY A 184 14.02 -11.72 15.08
N LYS A 185 14.51 -11.47 13.87
CA LYS A 185 15.63 -10.54 13.61
C LYS A 185 15.14 -9.11 13.45
N GLU A 186 16.06 -8.17 13.57
CA GLU A 186 15.83 -6.75 13.30
C GLU A 186 16.41 -6.34 11.95
N LEU A 187 15.76 -5.37 11.30
CA LEU A 187 16.23 -4.73 10.09
C LEU A 187 17.15 -3.56 10.49
N PRO A 188 18.45 -3.59 10.12
CA PRO A 188 19.36 -2.51 10.46
C PRO A 188 18.97 -1.17 9.82
N THR A 189 19.36 -0.07 10.46
CA THR A 189 19.19 1.27 9.88
C THR A 189 19.90 1.37 8.52
N GLY A 190 19.21 1.94 7.53
CA GLY A 190 19.69 2.03 6.15
C GLY A 190 19.35 0.83 5.27
N GLU A 191 18.96 -0.32 5.85
CA GLU A 191 18.58 -1.52 5.09
C GLU A 191 17.13 -1.45 4.60
N ALA A 192 16.82 -2.29 3.60
CA ALA A 192 15.48 -2.41 3.04
C ALA A 192 15.06 -3.87 2.82
N ARG A 193 13.76 -4.14 2.93
CA ARG A 193 13.10 -5.42 2.59
C ARG A 193 11.81 -5.15 1.82
N ILE A 194 11.37 -6.10 1.02
CA ILE A 194 10.19 -5.96 0.16
C ILE A 194 9.18 -7.06 0.46
N THR A 195 7.91 -6.69 0.50
CA THR A 195 6.76 -7.58 0.72
C THR A 195 5.72 -7.36 -0.37
N LYS A 196 4.66 -8.17 -0.38
CA LYS A 196 3.43 -7.82 -1.11
C LYS A 196 2.75 -6.62 -0.43
N ALA A 197 1.94 -5.87 -1.19
CA ALA A 197 1.18 -4.73 -0.66
C ALA A 197 -0.27 -5.05 -0.26
N TYR A 198 -0.74 -6.28 -0.54
CA TYR A 198 -2.05 -6.78 -0.16
C TYR A 198 -3.21 -5.92 -0.69
N LEU A 199 -3.97 -5.27 0.20
CA LEU A 199 -5.14 -4.47 -0.19
C LEU A 199 -4.78 -3.07 -0.71
N LEU A 200 -3.50 -2.70 -0.73
CA LEU A 200 -3.09 -1.43 -1.32
C LEU A 200 -3.18 -1.48 -2.86
N PRO A 201 -3.39 -0.34 -3.54
CA PRO A 201 -3.33 -0.28 -5.00
C PRO A 201 -1.92 -0.46 -5.58
N ALA A 202 -0.89 -0.39 -4.74
CA ALA A 202 0.48 -0.69 -5.12
C ALA A 202 0.71 -2.20 -5.19
N ASP A 203 1.71 -2.66 -5.94
CA ASP A 203 2.00 -4.10 -6.02
C ASP A 203 2.82 -4.58 -4.79
N HIS A 204 3.76 -3.74 -4.34
CA HIS A 204 4.71 -4.04 -3.25
C HIS A 204 4.82 -2.93 -2.20
N VAL A 205 5.27 -3.31 -1.00
CA VAL A 205 5.75 -2.38 0.02
C VAL A 205 7.23 -2.63 0.25
N VAL A 206 8.04 -1.59 0.15
CA VAL A 206 9.46 -1.62 0.54
C VAL A 206 9.59 -1.02 1.93
N HIS A 207 10.00 -1.81 2.90
CA HIS A 207 10.21 -1.42 4.28
C HIS A 207 11.67 -1.03 4.47
N THR A 208 11.94 0.19 4.95
CA THR A 208 13.29 0.65 5.28
C THR A 208 13.32 1.36 6.63
N VAL A 209 14.42 1.22 7.35
CA VAL A 209 14.61 1.81 8.68
C VAL A 209 15.48 3.04 8.56
N GLY A 210 14.87 4.21 8.71
CA GLY A 210 15.57 5.50 8.68
C GLY A 210 16.38 5.78 9.95
N PRO A 211 17.44 6.61 9.88
CA PRO A 211 18.18 7.04 11.07
C PRO A 211 17.34 7.95 11.96
N VAL A 212 17.59 7.90 13.27
CA VAL A 212 16.95 8.74 14.28
C VAL A 212 17.79 9.98 14.52
N PHE A 213 17.22 11.18 14.43
CA PHE A 213 17.97 12.40 14.67
C PHE A 213 18.20 12.64 16.16
N GLN A 214 19.45 12.47 16.60
CA GLN A 214 19.90 12.73 17.97
C GLN A 214 20.90 13.90 18.04
N GLY A 215 20.68 14.93 17.21
CA GLY A 215 21.58 16.09 17.12
C GLY A 215 22.73 15.95 16.11
N LYS A 216 22.87 14.78 15.48
CA LYS A 216 23.83 14.52 14.40
C LYS A 216 23.10 14.12 13.12
N LEU A 217 23.54 14.66 11.99
CA LEU A 217 23.05 14.27 10.67
C LEU A 217 23.75 12.98 10.20
N GLU A 218 23.01 11.88 10.15
CA GLU A 218 23.46 10.62 9.56
C GLU A 218 23.08 10.53 8.09
N LEU A 219 23.62 11.44 7.27
CA LEU A 219 23.24 11.58 5.86
C LEU A 219 23.53 10.31 5.05
N ASP A 220 24.61 9.60 5.37
CA ASP A 220 24.98 8.36 4.69
C ASP A 220 23.98 7.23 4.95
N LEU A 221 23.48 7.11 6.18
CA LEU A 221 22.46 6.11 6.52
C LEU A 221 21.13 6.44 5.86
N LEU A 222 20.76 7.73 5.83
CA LEU A 222 19.56 8.16 5.11
C LEU A 222 19.70 7.89 3.60
N ALA A 223 20.87 8.17 3.01
CA ALA A 223 21.15 7.84 1.62
C ALA A 223 21.05 6.33 1.35
N LYS A 224 21.58 5.49 2.26
CA LYS A 224 21.43 4.03 2.16
C LYS A 224 19.98 3.57 2.14
N CYS A 225 19.09 4.19 2.92
CA CYS A 225 17.65 3.87 2.87
C CYS A 225 17.11 4.01 1.44
N TYR A 226 17.49 5.08 0.73
CA TYR A 226 17.08 5.30 -0.65
C TYR A 226 17.73 4.30 -1.60
N THR A 227 19.06 4.14 -1.59
CA THR A 227 19.74 3.22 -2.52
C THR A 227 19.26 1.77 -2.34
N ASN A 228 19.21 1.29 -1.10
CA ASN A 228 18.81 -0.09 -0.80
C ASN A 228 17.33 -0.34 -1.15
N SER A 229 16.45 0.67 -1.00
CA SER A 229 15.06 0.55 -1.45
C SER A 229 14.94 0.45 -2.97
N LEU A 230 15.73 1.23 -3.71
CA LEU A 230 15.76 1.17 -5.18
C LEU A 230 16.30 -0.19 -5.65
N ASP A 231 17.38 -0.66 -5.03
CA ASP A 231 18.01 -1.95 -5.35
C ASP A 231 17.07 -3.12 -5.03
N ALA A 232 16.34 -3.07 -3.90
CA ALA A 232 15.33 -4.07 -3.56
C ALA A 232 14.24 -4.16 -4.64
N CYS A 233 13.73 -3.04 -5.15
CA CYS A 233 12.78 -3.03 -6.25
C CYS A 233 13.35 -3.66 -7.53
N VAL A 234 14.57 -3.27 -7.92
CA VAL A 234 15.22 -3.81 -9.12
C VAL A 234 15.40 -5.33 -9.01
N SER A 235 15.78 -5.83 -7.83
CA SER A 235 15.96 -7.27 -7.59
C SER A 235 14.68 -8.09 -7.79
N GLN A 236 13.51 -7.47 -7.63
CA GLN A 236 12.19 -8.08 -7.83
C GLN A 236 11.56 -7.71 -9.18
N GLY A 237 12.30 -7.03 -10.06
CA GLY A 237 11.77 -6.57 -11.35
C GLY A 237 10.74 -5.44 -11.23
N VAL A 238 10.62 -4.80 -10.06
CA VAL A 238 9.73 -3.66 -9.82
C VAL A 238 10.36 -2.40 -10.40
N ARG A 239 9.63 -1.74 -11.31
CA ARG A 239 10.16 -0.62 -12.11
C ARG A 239 9.64 0.76 -11.75
N SER A 240 8.77 0.87 -10.76
CA SER A 240 8.28 2.14 -10.24
C SER A 240 8.14 2.06 -8.72
N ILE A 241 8.59 3.09 -8.02
CA ILE A 241 8.65 3.12 -6.56
C ILE A 241 8.24 4.50 -6.08
N ALA A 242 7.54 4.57 -4.96
CA ALA A 242 7.08 5.79 -4.32
C ALA A 242 7.69 5.97 -2.94
N PHE A 243 8.39 7.07 -2.67
CA PHE A 243 8.95 7.33 -1.35
C PHE A 243 8.01 8.16 -0.46
N CYS A 244 7.87 7.78 0.82
CA CYS A 244 7.43 8.73 1.84
C CYS A 244 8.62 9.56 2.34
N CYS A 245 8.37 10.59 3.15
CA CYS A 245 9.46 11.30 3.82
C CYS A 245 10.03 10.43 4.97
N ILE A 246 11.16 9.78 4.71
CA ILE A 246 11.87 8.93 5.67
C ILE A 246 12.49 9.81 6.76
N SER A 247 12.36 9.38 8.02
CA SER A 247 12.91 10.02 9.23
C SER A 247 12.44 11.43 9.60
N THR A 248 11.69 12.15 8.76
CA THR A 248 11.31 13.56 9.04
C THR A 248 10.10 13.73 9.98
N GLY A 249 9.37 12.64 10.26
CA GLY A 249 8.27 12.62 11.22
C GLY A 249 8.76 12.38 12.64
N LEU A 250 8.45 11.20 13.19
CA LEU A 250 8.79 10.83 14.57
C LEU A 250 10.29 10.84 14.87
N PHE A 251 11.12 10.57 13.87
CA PHE A 251 12.58 10.56 14.00
C PHE A 251 13.22 11.96 13.87
N ARG A 252 12.40 13.01 13.67
CA ARG A 252 12.75 14.43 13.77
C ARG A 252 13.92 14.88 12.90
N TYR A 253 14.21 14.15 11.82
CA TYR A 253 15.28 14.53 10.90
C TYR A 253 14.94 15.87 10.23
N PRO A 254 15.89 16.83 10.17
CA PRO A 254 15.67 18.12 9.52
C PRO A 254 15.19 17.97 8.06
N LYS A 255 14.05 18.59 7.75
CA LYS A 255 13.34 18.38 6.48
C LYS A 255 14.16 18.79 5.25
N LYS A 256 14.90 19.90 5.35
CA LYS A 256 15.71 20.44 4.25
C LYS A 256 16.84 19.47 3.89
N GLU A 257 17.56 19.00 4.89
CA GLU A 257 18.67 18.07 4.80
C GLU A 257 18.19 16.71 4.28
N ALA A 258 17.07 16.21 4.82
CA ALA A 258 16.46 14.97 4.35
C ALA A 258 16.05 15.05 2.87
N CYS A 259 15.45 16.17 2.45
CA CYS A 259 15.07 16.42 1.06
C CYS A 259 16.28 16.45 0.13
N ILE A 260 17.31 17.22 0.50
CA ILE A 260 18.54 17.33 -0.29
C ILE A 260 19.19 15.95 -0.45
N THR A 261 19.32 15.19 0.65
CA THR A 261 19.90 13.84 0.63
C THR A 261 19.11 12.90 -0.28
N ALA A 262 17.79 12.90 -0.16
CA ALA A 262 16.93 12.03 -0.93
C ALA A 262 17.01 12.32 -2.44
N VAL A 263 16.86 13.58 -2.84
CA VAL A 263 16.94 13.99 -4.26
C VAL A 263 18.32 13.69 -4.83
N LYS A 264 19.40 14.09 -4.14
CA LYS A 264 20.77 13.84 -4.59
C LYS A 264 21.05 12.34 -4.77
N THR A 265 20.62 11.53 -3.80
CA THR A 265 20.86 10.08 -3.82
C THR A 265 20.12 9.41 -4.97
N ILE A 266 18.85 9.76 -5.18
CA ILE A 266 18.02 9.16 -6.22
C ILE A 266 18.50 9.57 -7.61
N VAL A 267 18.80 10.85 -7.81
CA VAL A 267 19.37 11.32 -9.09
C VAL A 267 20.67 10.59 -9.38
N ALA A 268 21.60 10.51 -8.41
CA ALA A 268 22.86 9.80 -8.58
C ALA A 268 22.65 8.30 -8.89
N TRP A 269 21.71 7.65 -8.22
CA TRP A 269 21.37 6.24 -8.48
C TRP A 269 20.79 6.05 -9.88
N LEU A 270 19.87 6.92 -10.32
CA LEU A 270 19.27 6.88 -11.66
C LEU A 270 20.31 7.12 -12.76
N THR A 271 21.26 8.02 -12.55
CA THR A 271 22.37 8.27 -13.48
C THR A 271 23.26 7.04 -13.66
N ARG A 272 23.49 6.27 -12.59
CA ARG A 272 24.29 5.02 -12.63
C ARG A 272 23.51 3.83 -13.19
N ASN A 273 22.18 3.88 -13.14
CA ASN A 273 21.29 2.78 -13.52
C ASN A 273 20.24 3.20 -14.58
N PRO A 274 20.66 3.75 -15.74
CA PRO A 274 19.72 4.32 -16.72
C PRO A 274 18.73 3.28 -17.27
N ASP A 275 19.15 2.01 -17.38
CA ASP A 275 18.37 0.92 -18.01
C ASP A 275 17.56 0.08 -17.01
N LYS A 276 17.78 0.27 -15.70
CA LYS A 276 16.98 -0.40 -14.65
C LYS A 276 15.61 0.25 -14.46
N VAL A 277 15.36 1.32 -15.21
CA VAL A 277 14.19 2.17 -15.11
C VAL A 277 13.72 2.52 -16.51
N ASP A 278 12.62 1.93 -16.98
CA ASP A 278 12.11 2.21 -18.33
C ASP A 278 11.72 3.68 -18.49
N TRP A 279 11.78 4.17 -19.72
CA TRP A 279 11.16 5.43 -20.13
C TRP A 279 9.64 5.46 -19.85
N HIS A 280 8.98 4.29 -19.87
CA HIS A 280 7.58 4.10 -19.46
C HIS A 280 7.42 3.81 -17.96
N ALA A 281 8.48 3.37 -17.28
CA ALA A 281 8.49 3.05 -15.86
C ALA A 281 9.05 4.25 -15.09
N ARG A 282 8.15 5.13 -14.69
CA ARG A 282 8.50 6.35 -13.97
C ARG A 282 9.04 5.97 -12.58
N PHE A 283 10.31 6.26 -12.27
CA PHE A 283 10.85 6.15 -10.91
C PHE A 283 10.35 7.33 -10.08
N LEU A 284 9.15 7.16 -9.59
CA LEU A 284 8.37 8.24 -9.04
C LEU A 284 8.83 8.62 -7.63
N TYR A 285 9.83 9.49 -7.54
CA TYR A 285 10.22 10.06 -6.27
C TYR A 285 9.15 11.01 -5.71
N PHE A 286 8.38 10.54 -4.72
CA PHE A 286 7.43 11.38 -4.01
C PHE A 286 8.07 12.06 -2.80
N PHE A 287 7.69 13.32 -2.62
CA PHE A 287 7.74 14.01 -1.34
C PHE A 287 6.33 13.97 -0.74
N VAL A 288 6.03 12.93 0.05
CA VAL A 288 4.77 12.90 0.82
C VAL A 288 4.93 13.85 1.99
N LEU A 289 4.53 15.11 1.82
CA LEU A 289 4.22 16.00 2.94
C LEU A 289 3.15 15.33 3.79
N PHE A 290 3.56 14.62 4.83
CA PHE A 290 2.69 14.41 5.98
C PHE A 290 2.39 15.79 6.56
N LEU A 291 1.21 16.31 6.22
CA LEU A 291 0.52 17.18 7.16
C LEU A 291 0.16 16.30 8.35
N CYS A 292 1.06 16.25 9.34
CA CYS A 292 0.61 16.02 10.71
C CYS A 292 -0.46 17.10 10.97
N PRO A 293 -1.69 16.74 11.37
CA PRO A 293 -2.68 17.74 11.75
C PRO A 293 -2.29 18.29 13.12
N THR A 294 -1.23 19.10 13.16
CA THR A 294 -0.96 19.98 14.28
C THR A 294 -0.92 21.40 13.73
N THR A 295 -1.95 22.13 14.14
CA THR A 295 -2.17 23.57 13.99
C THR A 295 -2.24 24.12 12.56
N ARG A 296 -3.44 24.61 12.21
CA ARG A 296 -3.58 25.74 11.31
C ARG A 296 -2.64 26.85 11.80
N THR A 297 -1.51 27.03 11.15
CA THR A 297 -0.88 28.34 11.03
C THR A 297 -0.55 28.53 9.57
N ASN A 298 -1.30 29.44 8.96
CA ASN A 298 -0.96 30.04 7.68
C ASN A 298 0.44 30.65 7.81
N SER A 299 1.43 30.08 7.14
CA SER A 299 2.56 30.81 6.54
C SER A 299 3.48 29.81 5.85
N GLU A 300 3.50 29.89 4.53
CA GLU A 300 4.68 29.82 3.65
C GLU A 300 5.89 28.95 4.08
N ALA A 301 6.15 27.89 3.31
CA ALA A 301 7.46 27.48 2.76
C ALA A 301 7.36 26.08 2.11
#